data_AF-A0A0K8SE65-F1
#
_entry.id   AF-A0A0K8SE65-F1
#
_cell.length_a   1.000
_cell.length_b   1.000
_cell.length_c   1.000
_cell.angle_alpha   90.00
_cell.angle_beta   90.00
_cell.angle_gamma   90.00
#
_symmetry.space_group_name_H-M   'P 1'
#
loop_
_entity.id
_entity.type
_entity.pdbx_description
1 polymer ?
#
loop_
_entity_poly.entity_id
_entity_poly.type
_entity_poly.pdbx_seq_one_letter_code
_entity_poly.pdbx_strand_id
1 'polypeptide(L)'
;ERWNPTQTVRTILLSVVSLLNEPNTFSPANVDASVMYRRWRESKGQDKEYEEIIRRQVAASRDEAARDGVEVPLTLEDYTRASRLQRERAVPAAEISDFFEDMTGDDDDNDTDQDTSVTTVGYDHDQDPS
;
A
#
# COMPACT_ATOMS: atom_id res chain seq x y z
N GLU A 1 8.47 -18.22 -1.18
CA GLU A 1 7.01 -18.01 -1.34
C GLU A 1 6.43 -19.07 -2.27
N ARG A 2 5.15 -19.44 -2.11
CA ARG A 2 4.45 -20.38 -3.00
C ARG A 2 3.12 -19.77 -3.44
N TRP A 3 2.72 -20.02 -4.68
CA TRP A 3 1.44 -19.59 -5.23
C TRP A 3 0.25 -20.20 -4.45
N ASN A 4 -0.82 -19.44 -4.29
CA ASN A 4 -2.10 -19.94 -3.78
C ASN A 4 -3.29 -19.18 -4.43
N PRO A 5 -4.51 -19.73 -4.40
CA PRO A 5 -5.68 -19.12 -5.08
C PRO A 5 -6.15 -17.77 -4.51
N THR A 6 -5.66 -17.34 -3.34
CA THR A 6 -6.03 -16.02 -2.78
C THR A 6 -5.10 -14.90 -3.28
N GLN A 7 -4.02 -15.25 -3.99
CA GLN A 7 -3.13 -14.26 -4.60
C GLN A 7 -3.82 -13.59 -5.79
N THR A 8 -3.73 -12.27 -5.81
CA THR A 8 -4.29 -11.41 -6.85
C THR A 8 -3.17 -10.79 -7.68
N VAL A 9 -3.50 -10.29 -8.87
CA VAL A 9 -2.55 -9.52 -9.69
C VAL A 9 -1.93 -8.38 -8.88
N ARG A 10 -2.74 -7.68 -8.05
CA ARG A 10 -2.26 -6.60 -7.18
C ARG A 10 -1.15 -7.08 -6.24
N THR A 11 -1.34 -8.21 -5.56
CA THR A 11 -0.34 -8.73 -4.60
C THR A 11 0.94 -9.19 -5.31
N ILE A 12 0.84 -9.70 -6.54
CA ILE A 12 2.01 -10.07 -7.36
C ILE A 12 2.78 -8.82 -7.78
N LEU A 13 2.10 -7.77 -8.26
CA LEU A 13 2.80 -6.55 -8.70
C LEU A 13 3.53 -5.88 -7.53
N LEU A 14 2.93 -5.88 -6.34
CA LEU A 14 3.59 -5.39 -5.13
C LEU A 14 4.83 -6.23 -4.78
N SER A 15 4.79 -7.55 -4.93
CA SER A 15 5.96 -8.39 -4.66
C SER A 15 7.08 -8.17 -5.68
N VAL A 16 6.76 -7.92 -6.96
CA VAL A 16 7.77 -7.57 -7.98
C VAL A 16 8.46 -6.25 -7.62
N VAL A 17 7.71 -5.22 -7.21
CA VAL A 17 8.31 -3.94 -6.77
C VAL A 17 9.22 -4.14 -5.56
N SER A 18 8.79 -4.93 -4.57
CA SER A 18 9.62 -5.26 -3.41
C SER A 18 10.91 -5.99 -3.80
N LEU A 19 10.84 -6.92 -4.77
CA LEU A 19 12.01 -7.65 -5.25
C LEU A 19 13.00 -6.76 -6.04
N LEU A 20 12.51 -5.73 -6.74
CA LEU A 20 13.36 -4.74 -7.40
C LEU A 20 14.07 -3.83 -6.39
N ASN A 21 13.40 -3.49 -5.28
CA ASN A 21 14.02 -2.71 -4.20
C ASN A 21 15.04 -3.53 -3.40
N GLU A 22 14.75 -4.81 -3.15
CA GLU A 22 15.61 -5.72 -2.40
C GLU A 22 15.83 -7.03 -3.17
N PRO A 23 16.78 -7.06 -4.13
CA PRO A 23 17.10 -8.25 -4.91
C PRO A 23 17.51 -9.44 -4.03
N ASN A 24 17.00 -10.63 -4.37
CA ASN A 24 17.38 -11.87 -3.69
C ASN A 24 18.75 -12.39 -4.15
N THR A 25 19.77 -12.25 -3.29
CA THR A 25 21.14 -12.73 -3.55
C THR A 25 21.43 -14.14 -3.05
N PHE A 26 20.53 -14.77 -2.29
CA PHE A 26 20.70 -16.13 -1.77
C PHE A 26 20.38 -17.20 -2.80
N SER A 27 19.41 -16.93 -3.68
CA SER A 27 19.02 -17.80 -4.79
C SER A 27 18.76 -16.97 -6.05
N PRO A 28 19.81 -16.38 -6.65
CA PRO A 28 19.64 -15.46 -7.76
C PRO A 28 19.27 -16.19 -9.06
N ALA A 29 18.40 -15.59 -9.87
CA ALA A 29 18.13 -16.06 -11.22
C ALA A 29 19.31 -15.79 -12.18
N ASN A 30 20.00 -14.67 -11.97
CA ASN A 30 21.23 -14.30 -12.68
C ASN A 30 22.37 -14.18 -11.67
N VAL A 31 23.32 -15.12 -11.72
CA VAL A 31 24.45 -15.18 -10.79
C VAL A 31 25.39 -14.00 -10.96
N ASP A 32 25.70 -13.61 -12.20
CA ASP A 32 26.63 -12.51 -12.48
C ASP A 32 26.10 -11.18 -11.97
N ALA A 33 24.82 -10.89 -12.25
CA ALA A 33 24.16 -9.68 -11.74
C ALA A 33 24.12 -9.66 -10.21
N SER A 34 23.91 -10.81 -9.56
CA SER A 34 23.95 -10.94 -8.09
C SER A 34 25.34 -10.62 -7.52
N VAL A 35 26.40 -11.11 -8.18
CA VAL A 35 27.79 -10.80 -7.79
C VAL A 35 28.08 -9.30 -7.94
N MET A 36 27.72 -8.70 -9.07
CA MET A 36 27.88 -7.26 -9.32
C MET A 36 27.12 -6.42 -8.29
N TYR A 37 25.87 -6.77 -8.01
CA TYR A 37 25.05 -6.07 -7.01
C TYR A 37 25.66 -6.11 -5.61
N ARG A 38 26.16 -7.28 -5.17
CA ARG A 38 26.84 -7.39 -3.86
C ARG A 38 28.11 -6.53 -3.80
N ARG A 39 28.95 -6.56 -4.84
CA ARG A 39 30.16 -5.72 -4.91
C ARG A 39 29.84 -4.23 -4.85
N TRP A 40 28.82 -3.77 -5.60
CA TRP A 40 28.35 -2.39 -5.54
C TRP A 40 27.89 -2.01 -4.13
N ARG A 41 27.14 -2.88 -3.44
CA ARG A 41 26.71 -2.64 -2.05
C ARG A 41 27.85 -2.63 -1.04
N GLU A 42 28.71 -3.63 -1.08
CA GLU A 42 29.83 -3.82 -0.14
C GLU A 42 30.86 -2.69 -0.27
N SER A 43 31.08 -2.22 -1.50
CA SER A 43 31.94 -1.08 -1.80
C SER A 43 31.30 0.29 -1.53
N LYS A 44 30.04 0.32 -1.05
CA LYS A 44 29.27 1.55 -0.81
C LYS A 44 29.17 2.45 -2.06
N GLY A 45 28.99 1.83 -3.24
CA GLY A 45 28.85 2.52 -4.52
C GLY A 45 30.16 2.98 -5.16
N GLN A 46 31.32 2.54 -4.66
CA GLN A 46 32.60 2.81 -5.33
C GLN A 46 32.76 1.97 -6.59
N ASP A 47 32.34 0.70 -6.56
CA ASP A 47 32.23 -0.14 -7.75
C ASP A 47 30.97 0.26 -8.51
N LYS A 48 31.12 0.84 -9.70
CA LYS A 48 30.01 1.43 -10.49
C LYS A 48 29.46 0.49 -11.56
N GLU A 49 30.02 -0.71 -11.73
CA GLU A 49 29.68 -1.60 -12.85
C GLU A 49 28.17 -1.89 -12.90
N TYR A 50 27.58 -2.28 -11.76
CA TYR A 50 26.15 -2.57 -11.66
C TYR A 50 25.28 -1.35 -11.99
N GLU A 51 25.63 -0.19 -11.44
CA GLU A 51 24.90 1.07 -11.63
C GLU A 51 24.97 1.56 -13.09
N GLU A 52 26.12 1.43 -13.75
CA GLU A 52 26.31 1.82 -15.14
C GLU A 52 25.46 0.99 -16.10
N ILE A 53 25.32 -0.32 -15.84
CA ILE A 53 24.44 -1.20 -16.62
C ILE A 53 22.99 -0.76 -16.47
N ILE A 54 22.52 -0.52 -15.23
CA ILE A 54 21.17 -0.03 -14.94
C ILE A 54 20.94 1.30 -15.66
N ARG A 55 21.87 2.25 -15.55
CA ARG A 55 21.77 3.57 -16.20
C ARG A 55 21.64 3.44 -17.72
N ARG A 56 22.41 2.56 -18.34
CA ARG A 56 22.35 2.30 -19.79
C ARG A 56 20.99 1.73 -20.19
N GLN A 57 20.47 0.77 -19.42
CA GLN A 57 19.16 0.16 -19.69
C GLN A 57 18.00 1.14 -19.51
N VAL A 58 18.05 1.99 -18.48
CA VAL A 58 17.05 3.06 -18.25
C VAL A 58 17.06 4.08 -19.38
N ALA A 59 18.24 4.44 -19.91
CA ALA A 59 18.32 5.33 -21.07
C ALA A 59 17.66 4.70 -22.31
N ALA A 60 17.97 3.44 -22.60
CA ALA A 60 17.38 2.72 -23.72
C ALA A 60 15.84 2.55 -23.58
N SER A 61 15.34 2.28 -22.38
CA SER A 61 13.89 2.15 -22.15
C SER A 61 13.15 3.49 -22.25
N ARG A 62 13.81 4.61 -21.91
CA ARG A 62 13.25 5.95 -22.13
C ARG A 62 13.14 6.28 -23.61
N ASP A 63 14.14 5.93 -24.42
CA ASP A 63 14.09 6.13 -25.86
C ASP A 63 12.97 5.28 -26.49
N GLU A 64 12.75 4.07 -25.99
CA GLU A 64 11.62 3.23 -26.38
C GLU A 64 10.26 3.84 -26.02
N ALA A 65 10.10 4.31 -24.78
CA ALA A 65 8.87 4.98 -24.36
C ALA A 65 8.55 6.20 -25.25
N ALA A 66 9.56 6.96 -25.66
CA ALA A 66 9.38 8.08 -26.57
C ALA A 66 8.90 7.66 -27.97
N ARG A 67 9.40 6.54 -28.51
CA ARG A 67 8.91 5.96 -29.78
C ARG A 67 7.45 5.56 -29.69
N ASP A 68 7.03 5.05 -28.54
CA ASP A 68 5.67 4.59 -28.30
C ASP A 68 4.72 5.73 -27.90
N GLY A 69 5.22 6.96 -27.79
CA GLY A 69 4.43 8.14 -27.37
C GLY A 69 4.04 8.11 -25.89
N VAL A 70 4.76 7.32 -25.07
CA VAL A 70 4.53 7.19 -23.63
C VAL A 70 5.41 8.17 -22.87
N GLU A 71 4.80 9.07 -22.10
CA GLU A 71 5.51 10.00 -21.22
C GLU A 71 5.83 9.33 -19.87
N VAL A 72 7.12 9.21 -19.54
CA VAL A 72 7.59 8.59 -18.29
C VAL A 72 7.52 9.62 -17.14
N PRO A 73 6.76 9.37 -16.07
CA PRO A 73 6.71 10.25 -14.90
C PRO A 73 8.06 10.34 -14.20
N LEU A 74 8.56 11.55 -13.97
CA LEU A 74 9.84 11.79 -13.26
C LEU A 74 9.65 12.34 -11.85
N THR A 75 8.49 12.95 -11.58
CA THR A 75 8.15 13.46 -10.26
C THR A 75 7.26 12.45 -9.52
N LEU A 76 7.29 12.52 -8.18
CA LEU A 76 6.41 11.69 -7.36
C LEU A 76 4.93 12.01 -7.62
N GLU A 77 4.61 13.28 -7.87
CA GLU A 77 3.24 13.71 -8.15
C GLU A 77 2.74 13.11 -9.47
N ASP A 78 3.56 13.15 -10.52
CA ASP A 78 3.20 12.57 -11.81
C ASP A 78 3.07 11.05 -11.71
N TYR A 79 3.97 10.41 -10.96
CA TYR A 79 3.96 8.96 -10.74
C TYR A 79 2.69 8.51 -9.99
N THR A 80 2.17 9.33 -9.07
CA THR A 80 1.01 8.98 -8.22
C THR A 80 -0.32 9.57 -8.70
N ARG A 81 -0.34 10.35 -9.78
CA ARG A 81 -1.50 11.11 -10.28
C ARG A 81 -2.78 10.26 -10.45
N ALA A 82 -2.65 9.02 -10.94
CA ALA A 82 -3.79 8.11 -11.11
C ALA A 82 -4.47 7.74 -9.77
N SER A 83 -3.70 7.60 -8.69
CA SER A 83 -4.24 7.31 -7.35
C SER A 83 -4.96 8.52 -6.73
N ARG A 84 -4.51 9.75 -7.07
CA ARG A 84 -5.16 10.99 -6.67
C ARG A 84 -6.52 11.13 -7.35
N LEU A 85 -6.61 10.90 -8.66
CA LEU A 85 -7.88 10.94 -9.40
C LEU A 85 -8.93 9.95 -8.87
N GLN A 86 -8.50 8.77 -8.40
CA GLN A 86 -9.41 7.81 -7.75
C GLN A 86 -9.94 8.31 -6.40
N ARG A 87 -9.10 9.01 -5.63
CA ARG A 87 -9.50 9.62 -4.36
C ARG A 87 -10.44 10.82 -4.57
N GLU A 88 -10.17 11.62 -5.59
CA GLU A 88 -10.99 12.80 -5.94
C GLU A 88 -12.33 12.40 -6.58
N ARG A 89 -12.41 11.25 -7.27
CA ARG A 89 -13.67 10.69 -7.78
C ARG A 89 -14.50 9.99 -6.70
N ALA A 90 -13.92 9.68 -5.55
CA ALA A 90 -14.70 9.20 -4.41
C ALA A 90 -15.48 10.39 -3.84
N VAL A 91 -16.81 10.25 -3.78
CA VAL A 91 -17.74 11.25 -3.27
C VAL A 91 -17.20 11.83 -1.95
N PRO A 92 -17.02 13.16 -1.82
CA PRO A 92 -16.57 13.77 -0.58
C PRO A 92 -17.47 13.36 0.57
N ALA A 93 -16.93 13.09 1.76
CA ALA A 93 -17.73 12.78 2.95
C ALA A 93 -18.81 13.84 3.25
N ALA A 94 -18.61 15.08 2.78
CA ALA A 94 -19.59 16.16 2.84
C ALA A 94 -20.84 15.90 1.99
N GLU A 95 -20.71 15.33 0.79
CA GLU A 95 -21.86 14.98 -0.07
C GLU A 95 -22.62 13.76 0.47
N ILE A 96 -21.96 12.90 1.27
CA ILE A 96 -22.64 11.82 2.00
C ILE A 96 -23.50 12.39 3.13
N SER A 97 -23.06 13.47 3.79
CA SER A 97 -23.78 14.13 4.88
C SER A 97 -25.12 14.73 4.43
N ASP A 98 -25.14 15.43 3.28
CA ASP A 98 -26.35 16.05 2.73
C ASP A 98 -27.46 15.02 2.40
N PHE A 99 -27.10 13.76 2.13
CA PHE A 99 -28.07 12.69 1.90
C PHE A 99 -28.74 12.18 3.19
N PHE A 100 -28.07 12.28 4.34
CA PHE A 100 -28.59 11.82 5.62
C PHE A 100 -29.33 12.90 6.41
N GLU A 101 -29.12 14.18 6.08
CA GLU A 101 -29.76 15.31 6.79
C GLU A 101 -31.26 15.45 6.45
N ASP A 102 -31.70 15.01 5.27
CA ASP A 102 -33.12 15.02 4.84
C ASP A 102 -33.94 13.85 5.44
N MET A 103 -33.29 12.86 6.07
CA MET A 103 -33.97 11.75 6.76
C MET A 103 -34.19 12.00 8.25
N THR A 104 -33.60 13.05 8.81
CA THR A 104 -33.77 13.46 10.21
C THR A 104 -34.70 14.67 10.29
N GLY A 105 -35.86 14.56 9.65
CA GLY A 105 -36.92 15.55 9.70
C GLY A 105 -38.13 15.01 10.44
N ASP A 106 -38.25 15.45 11.70
CA ASP A 106 -39.50 15.53 12.48
C ASP A 106 -40.13 14.21 12.94
N ASP A 107 -39.92 13.86 14.21
CA ASP A 107 -40.92 13.28 15.11
C ASP A 107 -40.49 13.60 16.54
N ASP A 108 -40.81 14.82 16.96
CA ASP A 108 -40.86 15.25 18.37
C ASP A 108 -42.09 14.61 19.03
N ASP A 109 -41.87 13.63 19.91
CA ASP A 109 -42.84 13.31 20.97
C ASP A 109 -42.09 12.93 22.25
N ASN A 110 -41.93 13.96 23.07
CA ASN A 110 -41.68 13.95 24.51
C ASN A 110 -42.52 12.90 25.25
N ASP A 111 -41.88 11.97 25.98
CA ASP A 111 -42.45 11.51 27.24
C ASP A 111 -41.40 11.07 28.27
N THR A 112 -41.71 11.39 29.52
CA THR A 112 -40.80 11.49 30.66
C THR A 112 -40.91 10.26 31.56
N ASP A 113 -39.82 9.94 32.28
CA ASP A 113 -39.71 9.17 33.54
C ASP A 113 -40.20 7.71 33.63
N GLN A 114 -39.31 6.79 34.04
CA GLN A 114 -39.28 6.30 35.44
C GLN A 114 -38.19 5.24 35.71
N ASP A 115 -37.43 5.53 36.77
CA ASP A 115 -36.52 4.68 37.54
C ASP A 115 -37.18 3.39 38.05
N THR A 116 -36.51 2.24 37.91
CA THR A 116 -36.64 1.12 38.87
C THR A 116 -35.29 0.40 39.06
N SER A 117 -34.62 0.77 40.15
CA SER A 117 -33.61 -0.02 40.88
C SER A 117 -34.07 -1.44 41.29
N VAL A 118 -33.09 -2.31 41.63
CA VAL A 118 -33.11 -3.70 42.23
C VAL A 118 -32.60 -4.76 41.25
N THR A 119 -31.63 -5.65 41.53
CA THR A 119 -30.81 -5.96 42.71
C THR A 119 -29.66 -6.88 42.29
N THR A 120 -28.52 -6.69 42.95
CA THR A 120 -27.37 -7.57 43.14
C THR A 120 -27.64 -9.07 43.05
N VAL A 121 -26.83 -9.77 42.24
CA VAL A 121 -26.37 -11.14 42.53
C VAL A 121 -24.94 -11.30 42.05
N GLY A 122 -24.02 -11.44 43.00
CA GLY A 122 -22.62 -11.74 42.76
C GLY A 122 -22.42 -13.20 42.37
N TYR A 123 -21.40 -13.45 41.56
CA TYR A 123 -20.71 -14.72 41.48
C TYR A 123 -19.20 -14.46 41.50
N ASP A 124 -18.58 -15.02 42.53
CA ASP A 124 -17.19 -14.97 42.91
C ASP A 124 -16.60 -16.34 42.53
N HIS A 125 -15.63 -16.41 41.62
CA HIS A 125 -14.69 -17.52 41.59
C HIS A 125 -13.38 -17.21 40.86
N ASP A 126 -12.31 -17.56 41.58
CA ASP A 126 -10.96 -17.92 41.14
C ASP A 126 -9.88 -16.83 41.09
N GLN A 127 -9.32 -16.62 42.30
CA GLN A 127 -7.89 -16.43 42.53
C GLN A 127 -7.05 -17.58 41.92
N ASP A 128 -5.91 -17.26 41.30
CA ASP A 128 -4.60 -17.65 41.85
C ASP A 128 -3.45 -16.85 41.18
N PRO A 129 -2.32 -16.61 41.87
CA PRO A 129 -1.31 -15.61 41.52
C PRO A 129 -0.07 -16.20 40.84
N SER A 130 0.72 -15.32 40.22
CA SER A 130 2.20 -15.30 40.24
C SER A 130 2.70 -13.94 39.79
#